data_AF-A0A9E1P3P1-F1
#
_entry.id   AF-A0A9E1P3P1-F1
#
_cell.length_a   1.000
_cell.length_b   1.000
_cell.length_c   1.000
_cell.angle_alpha   90.00
_cell.angle_beta   90.00
_cell.angle_gamma   90.00
#
_symmetry.space_group_name_H-M   'P 1'
#
loop_
_entity.id
_entity.type
_entity.pdbx_description
1 polymer ?
#
loop_
_entity_poly.entity_id
_entity_poly.type
_entity_poly.pdbx_seq_one_letter_code
_entity_poly.pdbx_strand_id
1 'polypeptide(L)'
;MVKHRLMLIEGLPGTGKTTLARHLQQCLQEDGQSVECLLENDKPHPLHPPWHSDPQQMADAFVACWREHLQGRLSQERTVIADAAIFQTVARILLLQNFPDALIDQCLLEISCNIEALNPLLLYVRTADSDAHIRSLCEQRGDDWRSFLVQASTENRYAASQGYRGFTGMLQFIVDYQRRSEHWFDFWPLDKHSLYHRGDWEMLYSEVYSKLGFQR
;
A
#
# COMPACT_ATOMS: atom_id res chain seq x y z
N MET A 1 14.15 11.53 16.95
CA MET A 1 13.35 10.42 16.40
C MET A 1 12.14 11.02 15.69
N VAL A 2 11.70 10.41 14.60
CA VAL A 2 10.41 10.75 14.02
C VAL A 2 9.28 10.48 15.02
N LYS A 3 8.25 11.32 14.98
CA LYS A 3 7.04 11.12 15.79
C LYS A 3 6.29 9.84 15.37
N HIS A 4 6.36 9.48 14.09
CA HIS A 4 5.64 8.33 13.53
C HIS A 4 6.47 7.06 13.64
N ARG A 5 5.97 6.07 14.38
CA ARG A 5 6.64 4.77 14.55
C ARG A 5 6.19 3.73 13.53
N LEU A 6 5.18 4.06 12.72
CA LEU A 6 4.76 3.30 11.56
C LEU A 6 4.52 4.26 10.38
N MET A 7 5.13 3.98 9.25
CA MET A 7 4.90 4.68 7.99
C MET A 7 4.36 3.66 6.98
N LEU A 8 3.21 3.96 6.40
CA LEU A 8 2.57 3.14 5.38
C LEU A 8 2.75 3.86 4.05
N ILE A 9 3.34 3.22 3.06
CA ILE A 9 3.57 3.82 1.74
C ILE A 9 2.70 3.09 0.72
N GLU A 10 1.70 3.81 0.21
CA GLU A 10 0.68 3.28 -0.69
C GLU A 10 0.63 4.04 -2.02
N GLY A 11 -0.01 3.45 -3.02
CA GLY A 11 -0.03 3.97 -4.40
C GLY A 11 -0.02 2.86 -5.44
N LEU A 12 -0.31 3.19 -6.69
CA LEU A 12 -0.38 2.22 -7.79
C LEU A 12 0.98 1.57 -8.11
N PRO A 13 1.01 0.45 -8.86
CA PRO A 13 2.25 -0.12 -9.37
C PRO A 13 3.11 0.93 -10.10
N GLY A 14 4.42 0.91 -9.85
CA GLY A 14 5.40 1.79 -10.51
C GLY A 14 5.33 3.29 -10.14
N THR A 15 4.59 3.67 -9.10
CA THR A 15 4.57 5.06 -8.57
C THR A 15 5.81 5.44 -7.75
N GLY A 16 6.68 4.47 -7.44
CA GLY A 16 7.92 4.73 -6.70
C GLY A 16 7.89 4.39 -5.20
N LYS A 17 6.84 3.71 -4.71
CA LYS A 17 6.68 3.33 -3.29
C LYS A 17 7.91 2.65 -2.69
N THR A 18 8.38 1.56 -3.29
CA THR A 18 9.55 0.81 -2.81
C THR A 18 10.81 1.67 -2.76
N THR A 19 11.00 2.55 -3.76
CA THR A 19 12.12 3.48 -3.79
C THR A 19 12.02 4.49 -2.65
N LEU A 20 10.84 5.07 -2.42
CA LEU A 20 10.59 5.97 -1.30
C LEU A 20 10.79 5.27 0.05
N ALA A 21 10.31 4.04 0.20
CA ALA A 21 10.45 3.24 1.41
C ALA A 21 11.94 3.00 1.76
N ARG A 22 12.73 2.60 0.76
CA ARG A 22 14.18 2.38 0.92
C ARG A 22 14.93 3.68 1.21
N HIS A 23 14.56 4.76 0.53
CA HIS A 23 15.16 6.07 0.76
C HIS A 23 14.92 6.57 2.18
N LEU A 24 13.67 6.50 2.66
CA LEU A 24 13.33 6.85 4.04
C LEU A 24 14.02 5.94 5.06
N GLN A 25 14.10 4.63 4.78
CA GLN A 25 14.85 3.69 5.62
C GLN A 25 16.30 4.14 5.79
N GLN A 26 16.99 4.42 4.68
CA GLN A 26 18.38 4.86 4.70
C GLN A 26 18.54 6.19 5.47
N CYS A 27 17.73 7.20 5.15
CA CYS A 27 17.84 8.51 5.78
C CYS A 27 17.64 8.43 7.30
N LEU A 28 16.62 7.69 7.75
CA LEU A 28 16.34 7.52 9.17
C LEU A 28 17.45 6.73 9.90
N GLN A 29 18.06 5.75 9.25
CA GLN A 29 19.20 5.00 9.79
C GLN A 29 20.46 5.86 9.89
N GLU A 30 20.72 6.73 8.92
CA GLU A 30 21.81 7.72 8.96
C GLU A 30 21.65 8.70 10.13
N ASP A 31 20.41 9.03 10.50
CA ASP A 31 20.08 9.82 11.70
C ASP A 31 20.13 9.00 13.01
N GLY A 32 20.66 7.78 12.97
CA GLY A 32 20.86 6.91 14.13
C GLY A 32 19.57 6.22 14.64
N GLN A 33 18.48 6.23 13.87
CA GLN A 33 17.22 5.60 14.29
C GLN A 33 17.20 4.10 13.96
N SER A 34 16.57 3.30 14.82
CA SER A 34 16.27 1.91 14.50
C SER A 34 15.08 1.85 13.54
N VAL A 35 15.31 1.35 12.33
CA VAL A 35 14.29 1.33 11.27
C VAL A 35 14.25 -0.04 10.63
N GLU A 36 13.03 -0.55 10.46
CA GLU A 36 12.74 -1.78 9.74
C GLU A 36 11.82 -1.48 8.56
N CYS A 37 12.14 -2.01 7.39
CA CYS A 37 11.32 -1.87 6.19
C CYS A 37 10.72 -3.23 5.83
N LEU A 38 9.40 -3.28 5.72
CA LEU A 38 8.63 -4.43 5.25
C LEU A 38 8.25 -4.17 3.79
N LEU A 39 8.78 -4.97 2.87
CA LEU A 39 8.47 -4.84 1.44
C LEU A 39 7.40 -5.84 1.02
N GLU A 40 6.51 -5.42 0.10
CA GLU A 40 5.43 -6.25 -0.48
C GLU A 40 5.89 -7.66 -0.88
N ASN A 41 7.12 -7.79 -1.38
CA ASN A 41 7.67 -9.05 -1.90
C ASN A 41 8.52 -9.86 -0.91
N ASP A 42 8.62 -9.44 0.35
CA ASP A 42 9.35 -10.19 1.38
C ASP A 42 8.71 -11.57 1.61
N LYS A 43 9.54 -12.61 1.81
CA LYS A 43 9.06 -13.99 2.01
C LYS A 43 9.76 -14.66 3.20
N PRO A 44 9.01 -15.15 4.21
CA PRO A 44 7.58 -14.94 4.42
C PRO A 44 7.27 -13.46 4.72
N HIS A 45 6.16 -12.93 4.18
CA HIS A 45 5.73 -11.58 4.51
C HIS A 45 5.02 -11.59 5.87
N PRO A 46 5.46 -10.80 6.86
CA PRO A 46 4.94 -10.87 8.23
C PRO A 46 3.46 -10.45 8.33
N LEU A 47 2.98 -9.63 7.39
CA LEU A 47 1.58 -9.15 7.39
C LEU A 47 0.66 -9.98 6.49
N HIS A 48 1.06 -11.21 6.12
CA HIS A 48 0.23 -12.14 5.34
C HIS A 48 -0.34 -13.24 6.25
N PRO A 49 -1.66 -13.23 6.50
CA PRO A 49 -2.30 -14.30 7.26
C PRO A 49 -2.45 -15.59 6.41
N PRO A 50 -2.78 -16.72 7.06
CA PRO A 50 -3.31 -17.90 6.38
C PRO A 50 -4.53 -17.55 5.52
N TRP A 51 -4.71 -18.31 4.44
CA TRP A 51 -5.81 -18.10 3.51
C TRP A 51 -7.15 -18.66 4.03
N HIS A 52 -8.22 -17.86 3.88
CA HIS A 52 -9.61 -18.28 4.12
C HIS A 52 -10.49 -17.94 2.92
N SER A 53 -11.37 -18.87 2.52
CA SER A 53 -12.35 -18.62 1.44
C SER A 53 -13.58 -17.84 1.90
N ASP A 54 -13.87 -17.88 3.21
CA ASP A 54 -14.95 -17.11 3.80
C ASP A 54 -14.55 -15.62 3.94
N PRO A 55 -15.38 -14.68 3.49
CA PRO A 55 -15.04 -13.26 3.52
C PRO A 55 -14.68 -12.74 4.92
N GLN A 56 -15.52 -13.05 5.91
CA GLN A 56 -15.34 -12.54 7.27
C GLN A 56 -14.09 -13.15 7.90
N GLN A 57 -13.89 -14.46 7.78
CA GLN A 57 -12.69 -15.12 8.29
C GLN A 57 -11.41 -14.56 7.65
N MET A 58 -11.43 -14.24 6.36
CA MET A 58 -10.25 -13.64 5.70
C MET A 58 -9.96 -12.24 6.22
N ALA A 59 -11.00 -11.42 6.43
CA ALA A 59 -10.86 -10.09 7.03
C ALA A 59 -10.33 -10.18 8.48
N ASP A 60 -10.93 -11.04 9.30
CA ASP A 60 -10.51 -11.28 10.68
C ASP A 60 -9.05 -11.76 10.76
N ALA A 61 -8.64 -12.61 9.82
CA ALA A 61 -7.27 -13.10 9.76
C ALA A 61 -6.27 -11.98 9.45
N PHE A 62 -6.60 -11.04 8.55
CA PHE A 62 -5.79 -9.85 8.32
C PHE A 62 -5.70 -8.97 9.57
N VAL A 63 -6.84 -8.68 10.20
CA VAL A 63 -6.91 -7.86 11.42
C VAL A 63 -6.05 -8.48 12.54
N ALA A 64 -6.19 -9.78 12.76
CA ALA A 64 -5.42 -10.52 13.77
C ALA A 64 -3.92 -10.52 13.46
N CYS A 65 -3.54 -10.81 12.21
CA CYS A 65 -2.16 -10.84 11.76
C CYS A 65 -1.46 -9.48 11.96
N TRP A 66 -2.11 -8.39 11.56
CA TRP A 66 -1.62 -7.03 11.77
C TRP A 66 -1.43 -6.70 13.25
N ARG A 67 -2.44 -7.03 14.06
CA ARG A 67 -2.38 -6.83 15.51
C ARG A 67 -1.21 -7.58 16.13
N GLU A 68 -1.05 -8.86 15.85
CA GLU A 68 0.00 -9.71 16.44
C GLU A 68 1.41 -9.25 16.05
N HIS A 69 1.63 -8.94 14.76
CA HIS A 69 2.97 -8.57 14.26
C HIS A 69 3.41 -7.17 14.69
N LEU A 70 2.47 -6.28 15.01
CA LEU A 70 2.77 -4.91 15.43
C LEU A 70 2.71 -4.73 16.96
N GLN A 71 2.01 -5.60 17.70
CA GLN A 71 1.97 -5.57 19.17
C GLN A 71 3.37 -5.60 19.79
N GLY A 72 4.25 -6.49 19.33
CA GLY A 72 5.63 -6.58 19.83
C GLY A 72 6.48 -5.35 19.54
N ARG A 73 6.06 -4.51 18.57
CA ARG A 73 6.78 -3.29 18.18
C ARG A 73 6.38 -2.09 19.05
N LEU A 74 5.23 -2.14 19.74
CA LEU A 74 4.78 -1.08 20.63
C LEU A 74 5.77 -0.78 21.77
N SER A 75 6.48 -1.81 22.27
CA SER A 75 7.48 -1.70 23.33
C SER A 75 8.90 -1.41 22.84
N GLN A 76 9.14 -1.43 21.53
CA GLN A 76 10.48 -1.24 20.94
C GLN A 76 10.66 0.18 20.42
N GLU A 77 11.80 0.83 20.69
CA GLU A 77 12.16 2.12 20.06
C GLU A 77 12.60 1.93 18.59
N ARG A 78 11.69 1.39 17.77
CA ARG A 78 11.89 1.09 16.35
C ARG A 78 10.77 1.69 15.50
N THR A 79 11.17 2.32 14.40
CA THR A 79 10.27 2.80 13.35
C THR A 79 10.08 1.71 12.29
N VAL A 80 8.85 1.53 11.83
CA VAL A 80 8.49 0.58 10.78
C VAL A 80 8.07 1.34 9.53
N ILE A 81 8.60 0.96 8.38
CA ILE A 81 8.12 1.41 7.08
C ILE A 81 7.53 0.19 6.38
N ALA A 82 6.28 0.25 5.94
CA ALA A 82 5.62 -0.82 5.22
C ALA A 82 5.23 -0.35 3.82
N ASP A 83 5.80 -1.00 2.80
CA ASP A 83 5.53 -0.75 1.38
C ASP A 83 4.36 -1.60 0.91
N ALA A 84 3.31 -0.93 0.42
CA ALA A 84 2.13 -1.54 -0.22
C ALA A 84 1.34 -2.51 0.69
N ALA A 85 1.50 -2.40 2.01
CA ALA A 85 1.04 -3.41 2.97
C ALA A 85 -0.47 -3.34 3.28
N ILE A 86 -1.14 -2.22 3.04
CA ILE A 86 -2.56 -2.01 3.32
C ILE A 86 -3.38 -2.07 2.03
N PHE A 87 -3.17 -1.17 1.06
CA PHE A 87 -4.03 -1.14 -0.13
C PHE A 87 -3.66 -2.27 -1.09
N GLN A 88 -2.39 -2.44 -1.47
CA GLN A 88 -1.98 -3.48 -2.43
C GLN A 88 -1.96 -4.90 -1.87
N THR A 89 -1.91 -5.04 -0.55
CA THR A 89 -2.00 -6.33 0.13
C THR A 89 -3.40 -6.55 0.68
N VAL A 90 -3.77 -5.95 1.81
CA VAL A 90 -5.07 -6.26 2.47
C VAL A 90 -6.25 -5.97 1.55
N ALA A 91 -6.42 -4.71 1.13
CA ALA A 91 -7.60 -4.29 0.40
C ALA A 91 -7.68 -4.95 -0.99
N ARG A 92 -6.56 -5.03 -1.71
CA ARG A 92 -6.48 -5.68 -3.01
C ARG A 92 -6.75 -7.18 -2.92
N ILE A 93 -6.20 -7.90 -1.94
CA ILE A 93 -6.46 -9.36 -1.82
C ILE A 93 -7.95 -9.63 -1.60
N LEU A 94 -8.60 -8.87 -0.71
CA LEU A 94 -10.04 -8.98 -0.46
C LEU A 94 -10.85 -8.59 -1.71
N LEU A 95 -10.46 -7.50 -2.39
CA LEU A 95 -11.09 -7.05 -3.62
C LEU A 95 -11.01 -8.12 -4.72
N LEU A 96 -9.85 -8.73 -4.95
CA LEU A 96 -9.67 -9.73 -6.01
C LEU A 96 -10.57 -10.98 -5.81
N GLN A 97 -11.00 -11.24 -4.57
CA GLN A 97 -11.99 -12.29 -4.28
C GLN A 97 -13.44 -11.88 -4.52
N ASN A 98 -13.67 -10.65 -4.97
CA ASN A 98 -15.00 -10.04 -5.10
C ASN A 98 -15.75 -9.98 -3.76
N PHE A 99 -15.02 -9.74 -2.66
CA PHE A 99 -15.66 -9.51 -1.36
C PHE A 99 -16.30 -8.12 -1.32
N PRO A 100 -17.35 -7.91 -0.49
CA PRO A 100 -18.08 -6.65 -0.46
C PRO A 100 -17.20 -5.46 -0.05
N ASP A 101 -17.35 -4.31 -0.71
CA ASP A 101 -16.59 -3.09 -0.39
C ASP A 101 -16.76 -2.68 1.09
N ALA A 102 -17.96 -2.84 1.67
CA ALA A 102 -18.22 -2.55 3.09
C ALA A 102 -17.39 -3.42 4.06
N LEU A 103 -17.09 -4.67 3.69
CA LEU A 103 -16.23 -5.55 4.47
C LEU A 103 -14.77 -5.08 4.41
N ILE A 104 -14.32 -4.64 3.24
CA ILE A 104 -12.97 -4.10 3.04
C ILE A 104 -12.81 -2.84 3.90
N ASP A 105 -13.78 -1.91 3.81
CA ASP A 105 -13.77 -0.68 4.60
C ASP A 105 -13.71 -0.96 6.10
N GLN A 106 -14.54 -1.90 6.59
CA GLN A 106 -14.52 -2.31 8.00
C GLN A 106 -13.16 -2.91 8.40
N CYS A 107 -12.59 -3.81 7.58
CA CYS A 107 -11.29 -4.42 7.84
C CYS A 107 -10.18 -3.35 7.96
N LEU A 108 -10.16 -2.38 7.05
CA LEU A 108 -9.20 -1.28 7.07
C LEU A 108 -9.35 -0.39 8.32
N LEU A 109 -10.59 -0.11 8.74
CA LEU A 109 -10.86 0.63 9.96
C LEU A 109 -10.38 -0.13 11.20
N GLU A 110 -10.69 -1.42 11.30
CA GLU A 110 -10.24 -2.25 12.43
C GLU A 110 -8.71 -2.34 12.50
N ILE A 111 -8.04 -2.49 11.36
CA ILE A 111 -6.57 -2.44 11.30
C ILE A 111 -6.07 -1.07 11.78
N SER A 112 -6.68 0.03 11.32
CA SER A 112 -6.29 1.38 11.72
C SER A 112 -6.38 1.59 13.24
N CYS A 113 -7.46 1.13 13.88
CA CYS A 113 -7.61 1.17 15.33
C CYS A 113 -6.49 0.38 16.04
N ASN A 114 -6.11 -0.79 15.52
CA ASN A 114 -5.07 -1.62 16.12
C ASN A 114 -3.67 -1.00 16.05
N ILE A 115 -3.42 -0.10 15.10
CA ILE A 115 -2.11 0.53 14.87
C ILE A 115 -2.02 1.97 15.39
N GLU A 116 -3.11 2.54 15.92
CA GLU A 116 -3.18 3.94 16.37
C GLU A 116 -2.06 4.29 17.36
N ALA A 117 -1.74 3.38 18.29
CA ALA A 117 -0.71 3.57 19.30
C ALA A 117 0.73 3.70 18.72
N LEU A 118 0.94 3.34 17.45
CA LEU A 118 2.21 3.57 16.73
C LEU A 118 2.28 4.96 16.09
N ASN A 119 1.24 5.79 16.24
CA ASN A 119 1.08 7.09 15.59
C ASN A 119 1.41 7.00 14.09
N PRO A 120 0.66 6.19 13.32
CA PRO A 120 1.02 5.89 11.95
C PRO A 120 0.87 7.11 11.04
N LEU A 121 1.68 7.15 9.98
CA LEU A 121 1.53 8.08 8.87
C LEU A 121 1.30 7.29 7.58
N LEU A 122 0.17 7.53 6.92
CA LEU A 122 -0.10 7.00 5.58
C LEU A 122 0.38 7.99 4.51
N LEU A 123 1.43 7.63 3.79
CA LEU A 123 1.92 8.35 2.60
C LEU A 123 1.32 7.70 1.35
N TYR A 124 0.48 8.44 0.63
CA TYR A 124 -0.15 7.94 -0.59
C TYR A 124 0.40 8.63 -1.83
N VAL A 125 1.14 7.90 -2.66
CA VAL A 125 1.71 8.40 -3.92
C VAL A 125 0.65 8.32 -5.01
N ARG A 126 0.01 9.47 -5.26
CA ARG A 126 -1.07 9.64 -6.23
C ARG A 126 -0.55 9.61 -7.67
N THR A 127 -1.42 9.14 -8.55
CA THR A 127 -1.26 9.22 -10.00
C THR A 127 -2.40 10.06 -10.56
N ALA A 128 -2.10 11.13 -11.30
CA ALA A 128 -3.15 11.99 -11.87
C ALA A 128 -3.97 11.28 -12.96
N ASP A 129 -3.32 10.42 -13.75
CA ASP A 129 -3.93 9.60 -14.79
C ASP A 129 -3.35 8.18 -14.72
N SER A 130 -4.08 7.25 -14.09
CA SER A 130 -3.62 5.88 -13.96
C SER A 130 -3.56 5.10 -15.26
N ASP A 131 -4.43 5.42 -16.23
CA ASP A 131 -4.42 4.72 -17.52
C ASP A 131 -3.13 5.08 -18.27
N ALA A 132 -2.86 6.38 -18.42
CA ALA A 132 -1.63 6.86 -19.04
C ALA A 132 -0.37 6.35 -18.33
N HIS A 133 -0.38 6.35 -17.00
CA HIS A 133 0.73 5.84 -16.18
C HIS A 133 1.01 4.35 -16.42
N ILE A 134 -0.02 3.50 -16.38
CA ILE A 134 0.15 2.06 -16.59
C ILE A 134 0.55 1.75 -18.04
N ARG A 135 0.00 2.46 -19.03
CA ARG A 135 0.43 2.32 -20.43
C ARG A 135 1.92 2.63 -20.58
N SER A 136 2.37 3.76 -20.03
CA SER A 136 3.79 4.13 -20.08
C SER A 136 4.67 3.11 -19.36
N LEU A 137 4.23 2.57 -18.21
CA LEU A 137 4.96 1.50 -17.53
C LEU A 137 5.03 0.21 -18.34
N CYS A 138 3.96 -0.17 -19.06
CA CYS A 138 3.99 -1.32 -19.97
C CYS A 138 5.00 -1.11 -21.10
N GLU A 139 5.07 0.10 -21.68
CA GLU A 139 6.04 0.43 -22.72
C GLU A 139 7.48 0.38 -22.19
N GLN A 140 7.72 0.89 -20.97
CA GLN A 140 9.05 0.93 -20.36
C GLN A 140 9.54 -0.45 -19.90
N ARG A 141 8.65 -1.29 -19.36
CA ARG A 141 9.00 -2.59 -18.75
C ARG A 141 8.83 -3.79 -19.68
N GLY A 142 8.25 -3.58 -20.86
CA GLY A 142 8.11 -4.59 -21.90
C GLY A 142 6.98 -5.59 -21.69
N ASP A 143 6.87 -6.51 -22.64
CA ASP A 143 5.73 -7.40 -22.80
C ASP A 143 5.55 -8.42 -21.66
N ASP A 144 6.64 -8.87 -21.03
CA ASP A 144 6.58 -9.79 -19.89
C ASP A 144 5.86 -9.14 -18.70
N TRP A 145 6.24 -7.90 -18.37
CA TRP A 145 5.62 -7.16 -17.29
C TRP A 145 4.16 -6.80 -17.60
N ARG A 146 3.89 -6.42 -18.85
CA ARG A 146 2.53 -6.19 -19.33
C ARG A 146 1.66 -7.43 -19.19
N SER A 147 2.17 -8.60 -19.60
CA SER A 147 1.44 -9.87 -19.54
C SER A 147 1.15 -10.27 -18.10
N PHE A 148 2.14 -10.15 -17.22
CA PHE A 148 1.97 -10.34 -15.78
C PHE A 148 0.87 -9.44 -15.22
N LEU A 149 0.89 -8.13 -15.53
CA LEU A 149 -0.09 -7.20 -15.00
C LEU A 149 -1.50 -7.47 -15.54
N VAL A 150 -1.64 -7.85 -16.81
CA VAL A 150 -2.92 -8.29 -17.38
C VAL A 150 -3.45 -9.48 -16.61
N GLN A 151 -2.61 -10.49 -16.38
CA GLN A 151 -2.98 -11.69 -15.64
C GLN A 151 -3.43 -11.33 -14.22
N ALA A 152 -2.59 -10.62 -13.47
CA ALA A 152 -2.82 -10.24 -12.09
C ALA A 152 -4.05 -9.34 -11.88
N SER A 153 -4.48 -8.63 -12.92
CA SER A 153 -5.63 -7.71 -12.88
C SER A 153 -6.93 -8.34 -13.39
N THR A 154 -6.86 -9.36 -14.26
CA THR A 154 -8.05 -9.90 -14.95
C THR A 154 -8.37 -11.36 -14.61
N GLU A 155 -7.42 -12.15 -14.11
CA GLU A 155 -7.63 -13.55 -13.72
C GLU A 155 -8.04 -13.67 -12.25
N ASN A 156 -9.14 -13.04 -11.87
CA ASN A 156 -9.66 -13.06 -10.50
C ASN A 156 -11.19 -12.94 -10.47
N ARG A 157 -11.80 -13.20 -9.31
CA ARG A 157 -13.27 -13.24 -9.15
C ARG A 157 -13.91 -11.87 -9.40
N TYR A 158 -13.24 -10.80 -8.97
CA TYR A 158 -13.76 -9.44 -9.15
C TYR A 158 -13.77 -9.04 -10.62
N ALA A 159 -12.65 -9.19 -11.32
CA ALA A 159 -12.57 -8.93 -12.76
C ALA A 159 -13.59 -9.76 -13.55
N ALA A 160 -13.79 -11.03 -13.20
CA ALA A 160 -14.82 -11.87 -13.79
C ALA A 160 -16.24 -11.29 -13.59
N SER A 161 -16.54 -10.78 -12.39
CA SER A 161 -17.83 -10.14 -12.08
C SER A 161 -18.07 -8.84 -12.86
N GLN A 162 -17.00 -8.12 -13.20
CA GLN A 162 -17.06 -6.86 -13.97
C GLN A 162 -16.95 -7.08 -15.48
N GLY A 163 -16.62 -8.30 -15.93
CA GLY A 163 -16.35 -8.58 -17.34
C GLY A 163 -14.99 -8.08 -17.84
N TYR A 164 -14.05 -7.74 -16.94
CA TYR A 164 -12.72 -7.27 -17.30
C TYR A 164 -11.87 -8.39 -17.89
N ARG A 165 -11.39 -8.19 -19.13
CA ARG A 165 -10.58 -9.15 -19.86
C ARG A 165 -9.45 -8.48 -20.66
N GLY A 166 -8.31 -9.16 -20.71
CA GLY A 166 -7.16 -8.74 -21.50
C GLY A 166 -6.64 -7.36 -21.10
N PHE A 167 -5.97 -6.68 -22.03
CA PHE A 167 -5.35 -5.39 -21.76
C PHE A 167 -6.37 -4.29 -21.41
N THR A 168 -7.48 -4.21 -22.14
CA THR A 168 -8.54 -3.23 -21.85
C THR A 168 -9.14 -3.45 -20.46
N GLY A 169 -9.43 -4.70 -20.09
CA GLY A 169 -9.93 -5.04 -18.77
C GLY A 169 -8.93 -4.74 -17.65
N MET A 170 -7.63 -4.91 -17.90
CA MET A 170 -6.59 -4.52 -16.95
C MET A 170 -6.60 -3.01 -16.70
N LEU A 171 -6.74 -2.18 -17.74
CA LEU A 171 -6.83 -0.72 -17.56
C LEU A 171 -8.09 -0.30 -16.81
N GLN A 172 -9.23 -0.94 -17.12
CA GLN A 172 -10.48 -0.72 -16.37
C GLN A 172 -10.33 -1.10 -14.90
N PHE A 173 -9.71 -2.25 -14.62
CA PHE A 173 -9.39 -2.67 -13.26
C PHE A 173 -8.51 -1.64 -12.53
N ILE A 174 -7.47 -1.11 -13.18
CA ILE A 174 -6.57 -0.12 -12.57
C ILE A 174 -7.33 1.17 -12.21
N VAL A 175 -8.17 1.68 -13.10
CA VAL A 175 -8.97 2.90 -12.85
C VAL A 175 -9.92 2.66 -11.68
N ASP A 176 -10.61 1.52 -11.64
CA ASP A 176 -11.48 1.15 -10.54
C ASP A 176 -10.74 0.96 -9.22
N TYR A 177 -9.56 0.35 -9.28
CA TYR A 177 -8.71 0.12 -8.13
C TYR A 177 -8.15 1.43 -7.58
N GLN A 178 -7.77 2.38 -8.44
CA GLN A 178 -7.41 3.72 -8.00
C GLN A 178 -8.60 4.38 -7.31
N ARG A 179 -9.78 4.41 -7.93
CA ARG A 179 -10.98 5.01 -7.32
C ARG A 179 -11.26 4.48 -5.92
N ARG A 180 -11.09 3.18 -5.70
CA ARG A 180 -11.21 2.56 -4.36
C ARG A 180 -10.06 2.94 -3.43
N SER A 181 -8.83 2.97 -3.93
CA SER A 181 -7.66 3.44 -3.15
C SER A 181 -7.84 4.88 -2.67
N GLU A 182 -8.43 5.74 -3.50
CA GLU A 182 -8.76 7.12 -3.14
C GLU A 182 -9.86 7.19 -2.07
N HIS A 183 -10.91 6.38 -2.20
CA HIS A 183 -11.93 6.23 -1.16
C HIS A 183 -11.32 5.77 0.17
N TRP A 184 -10.47 4.74 0.15
CA TRP A 184 -9.80 4.25 1.36
C TRP A 184 -8.86 5.29 1.96
N PHE A 185 -8.14 6.06 1.13
CA PHE A 185 -7.32 7.17 1.59
C PHE A 185 -8.18 8.26 2.25
N ASP A 186 -9.30 8.67 1.63
CA ASP A 186 -10.18 9.72 2.15
C ASP A 186 -10.86 9.30 3.46
N PHE A 187 -11.23 8.02 3.59
CA PHE A 187 -11.85 7.48 4.80
C PHE A 187 -10.84 7.06 5.89
N TRP A 188 -9.54 7.01 5.58
CA TRP A 188 -8.50 6.64 6.56
C TRP A 188 -8.50 7.59 7.77
N PRO A 189 -8.63 7.09 9.01
CA PRO A 189 -8.89 7.94 10.18
C PRO A 189 -7.63 8.51 10.84
N LEU A 190 -6.44 8.02 10.47
CA LEU A 190 -5.17 8.41 11.08
C LEU A 190 -4.42 9.42 10.20
N ASP A 191 -3.26 9.90 10.68
CA ASP A 191 -2.49 10.89 9.93
C ASP A 191 -2.12 10.37 8.55
N LYS A 192 -2.32 11.22 7.55
CA LYS A 192 -2.18 10.88 6.14
C LYS A 192 -1.69 12.07 5.34
N HIS A 193 -0.95 11.79 4.28
CA HIS A 193 -0.41 12.79 3.39
C HIS A 193 -0.37 12.23 1.97
N SER A 194 -0.93 12.96 1.02
CA SER A 194 -0.88 12.58 -0.38
C SER A 194 0.29 13.25 -1.08
N LEU A 195 0.99 12.49 -1.92
CA LEU A 195 2.17 12.90 -2.65
C LEU A 195 1.90 12.78 -4.16
N TYR A 196 2.59 13.56 -4.98
CA TYR A 196 2.59 13.39 -6.43
C TYR A 196 4.02 13.21 -6.92
N HIS A 197 4.36 12.03 -7.47
CA HIS A 197 5.66 11.85 -8.09
C HIS A 197 5.66 12.41 -9.51
N ARG A 198 6.24 13.61 -9.68
CA ARG A 198 6.31 14.32 -10.97
C ARG A 198 7.61 14.07 -11.74
N GLY A 199 8.26 12.92 -11.49
CA GLY A 199 9.60 12.60 -12.03
C GLY A 199 10.75 13.31 -11.31
N ASP A 200 10.45 14.16 -10.32
CA ASP A 200 11.44 14.82 -9.47
C ASP A 200 11.46 14.15 -8.09
N TRP A 201 12.53 13.41 -7.82
CA TRP A 201 12.73 12.72 -6.55
C TRP A 201 13.07 13.67 -5.41
N GLU A 202 13.85 14.71 -5.68
CA GLU A 202 14.26 15.68 -4.64
C GLU A 202 13.05 16.45 -4.12
N MET A 203 12.16 16.87 -5.03
CA MET A 203 10.90 17.50 -4.63
C MET A 203 10.03 16.57 -3.78
N LEU A 204 9.89 15.30 -4.20
CA LEU A 204 9.13 14.30 -3.46
C LEU A 204 9.70 14.07 -2.06
N TYR A 205 11.02 13.91 -1.96
CA TYR A 205 11.70 13.71 -0.67
C TYR A 205 11.58 14.93 0.24
N SER A 206 11.78 16.13 -0.30
CA SER A 206 11.63 17.38 0.45
C SER A 206 10.23 17.53 1.04
N GLU A 207 9.18 17.20 0.27
CA GLU A 207 7.80 17.22 0.76
C GLU A 207 7.59 16.22 1.91
N VAL A 208 8.10 14.99 1.78
CA VAL A 208 8.00 13.98 2.83
C VAL A 208 8.78 14.40 4.08
N TYR A 209 9.97 14.97 3.93
CA TYR A 209 10.76 15.48 5.05
C TYR A 209 10.03 16.59 5.80
N SER A 210 9.43 17.53 5.07
CA SER A 210 8.61 18.59 5.66
C SER A 210 7.46 18.01 6.49
N LYS A 211 6.75 16.99 5.95
CA LYS A 211 5.69 16.30 6.67
C LYS A 211 6.20 15.56 7.93
N LEU A 212 7.38 14.97 7.86
CA LEU A 212 8.02 14.26 8.98
C LEU A 212 8.68 15.19 10.01
N GLY A 213 8.77 16.50 9.72
CA GLY A 213 9.45 17.47 10.57
C GLY A 213 10.97 17.42 10.50
N PHE A 214 11.52 16.89 9.41
CA PHE A 214 12.96 16.92 9.13
C PHE A 214 13.37 18.24 8.48
N GLN A 215 14.56 18.73 8.85
CA GLN A 215 15.32 19.68 8.07
C GLN A 215 16.57 18.97 7.57
N ARG A 216 16.58 18.57 6.31
CA ARG A 216 17.74 18.09 5.57
C ARG A 216 17.95 19.01 4.37
#